data_AF-A0A358EPR8-F1
#
_entry.id   AF-A0A358EPR8-F1
#
_cell.length_a   1.000
_cell.length_b   1.000
_cell.length_c   1.000
_cell.angle_alpha   90.00
_cell.angle_beta   90.00
_cell.angle_gamma   90.00
#
_symmetry.space_group_name_H-M   'P 1'
#
loop_
_entity.id
_entity.type
_entity.pdbx_description
1 polymer ?
#
loop_
_entity_poly.entity_id
_entity_poly.type
_entity_poly.pdbx_seq_one_letter_code
_entity_poly.pdbx_strand_id
1 'polypeptide(L)'
;MRFYLSLFVFAVGLSAADLTVLLDKAGKGDAEAQYQLAEIYAEAQGVEQDYAKSYQWAKKAADQGNSKAQYRLASIIFTGEFGPKNQPEALQLFLKSVVGLKKQAEEGDHDSQSKLGVLYAKGVGVKKDLTEAAKLFKQAAEGGHVKAQLDLAKSYFEGKGVDRNPTTAIHWFEKSAKAGHGQAQIELGLLYIQGIGCRQDIELGLTWIKKASTVRHPTYAKQAETLLDRLKANPPKIGPDIKALTERAENGELKAQLELANRYERGAGLKVDFSAVRRWLDAAVRQGSSGASHHLGGMLMAGRGLKENPEKAVHYWSLAARLGHGAAQVDYAVACAKGYGVEKNLPEAYYWTLVVRKTTIADEQQNSLRALQGVISPGLKPDEILDCLKRSRVWNKPEDKETRLEIVAAEYGNPEAQFARGLAIRNSHPIEALKWLLLAKKSKIKNAGKSADELTTKLSKSQVEKAKDLFEKFRPLGH
;
A
#
# COMPACT_ATOMS: atom_id res chain seq x y z
N MET A 1 -52.33 7.00 28.04
CA MET A 1 -51.85 6.67 26.67
C MET A 1 -51.21 7.94 26.10
N ARG A 2 -49.93 8.05 25.74
CA ARG A 2 -48.87 7.11 25.42
C ARG A 2 -47.53 7.69 25.90
N PHE A 3 -46.69 6.79 26.38
CA PHE A 3 -45.27 6.90 26.66
C PHE A 3 -44.48 7.48 25.47
N TYR A 4 -43.47 8.30 25.75
CA TYR A 4 -42.16 8.18 25.09
C TYR A 4 -41.04 8.36 26.13
N LEU A 5 -40.59 7.21 26.61
CA LEU A 5 -39.31 7.00 27.28
C LEU A 5 -38.26 6.65 26.20
N SER A 6 -36.99 6.90 26.52
CA SER A 6 -35.77 6.35 25.89
C SER A 6 -35.29 7.05 24.60
N LEU A 7 -34.00 7.31 24.36
CA LEU A 7 -32.76 6.90 25.03
C LEU A 7 -31.82 8.11 25.14
N PHE A 8 -31.37 8.42 26.35
CA PHE A 8 -30.12 9.15 26.57
C PHE A 8 -28.98 8.23 26.14
N VAL A 9 -28.28 8.57 25.06
CA VAL A 9 -27.03 7.90 24.67
C VAL A 9 -25.96 8.31 25.67
N PHE A 10 -25.53 7.36 26.50
CA PHE A 10 -24.33 7.48 27.33
C PHE A 10 -23.10 7.65 26.43
N ALA A 11 -22.70 8.90 26.18
CA ALA A 11 -21.29 9.21 26.03
C ALA A 11 -20.78 9.41 27.45
N VAL A 12 -20.04 8.43 28.00
CA VAL A 12 -19.36 8.57 29.29
C VAL A 12 -18.26 9.61 29.11
N GLY A 13 -18.61 10.89 29.18
CA GLY A 13 -17.66 11.97 29.38
C GLY A 13 -17.21 11.92 30.84
N LEU A 14 -15.89 11.99 31.07
CA LEU A 14 -15.32 12.12 32.42
C LEU A 14 -16.05 13.25 33.17
N SER A 15 -16.72 12.93 34.27
CA SER A 15 -17.42 13.95 35.05
C SER A 15 -16.43 14.79 35.85
N ALA A 16 -16.84 16.00 36.26
CA ALA A 16 -16.02 16.82 37.15
C ALA A 16 -15.69 16.11 38.47
N ALA A 17 -16.61 15.26 38.96
CA ALA A 17 -16.42 14.45 40.16
C ALA A 17 -15.40 13.31 39.95
N ASP A 18 -15.38 12.69 38.77
CA ASP A 18 -14.38 11.65 38.46
C ASP A 18 -12.98 12.25 38.37
N LEU A 19 -12.86 13.45 37.77
CA LEU A 19 -11.60 14.16 37.65
C LEU A 19 -11.04 14.59 39.03
N THR A 20 -11.88 15.07 39.95
CA THR A 20 -11.43 15.47 41.28
C THR A 20 -10.93 14.28 42.10
N VAL A 21 -11.62 13.14 42.05
CA VAL A 21 -11.18 11.90 42.69
C VAL A 21 -9.85 11.43 42.11
N LEU A 22 -9.69 11.52 40.79
CA LEU A 22 -8.44 11.13 40.12
C LEU A 22 -7.27 12.06 40.51
N LEU A 23 -7.50 13.36 40.60
CA LEU A 23 -6.52 14.35 41.06
C LEU A 23 -6.08 14.10 42.50
N ASP A 24 -6.99 13.75 43.41
CA ASP A 24 -6.66 13.40 44.80
C ASP A 24 -5.76 12.16 44.88
N LYS A 25 -6.13 11.07 44.18
CA LYS A 25 -5.31 9.85 44.10
C LYS A 25 -3.92 10.12 43.54
N ALA A 26 -3.85 10.86 42.43
CA ALA A 26 -2.58 11.22 41.80
C ALA A 26 -1.71 12.11 42.69
N GLY A 27 -2.34 13.03 43.45
CA GLY A 27 -1.68 13.87 44.45
C GLY A 27 -1.09 13.08 45.61
N LYS A 28 -1.71 11.96 45.99
CA LYS A 28 -1.21 11.00 46.99
C LYS A 28 -0.14 10.04 46.47
N GLY A 29 0.23 10.14 45.20
CA GLY A 29 1.33 9.37 44.62
C GLY A 29 0.92 8.17 43.77
N ASP A 30 -0.38 7.90 43.58
CA ASP A 30 -0.83 6.75 42.78
C ASP A 30 -0.37 6.88 41.31
N ALA A 31 0.54 6.01 40.88
CA ALA A 31 1.17 6.08 39.57
C ALA A 31 0.19 5.83 38.41
N GLU A 32 -0.85 5.02 38.61
CA GLU A 32 -1.87 4.77 37.59
C GLU A 32 -2.79 5.98 37.44
N ALA A 33 -3.20 6.61 38.53
CA ALA A 33 -3.98 7.84 38.50
C ALA A 33 -3.21 9.00 37.85
N GLN A 34 -1.91 9.11 38.15
CA GLN A 34 -1.01 10.05 37.49
C GLN A 34 -0.92 9.77 35.98
N TYR A 35 -0.78 8.52 35.58
CA TYR A 35 -0.79 8.13 34.17
C TYR A 35 -2.12 8.50 33.48
N GLN A 36 -3.26 8.19 34.11
CA GLN A 36 -4.58 8.51 33.56
C GLN A 36 -4.78 10.01 33.38
N LEU A 37 -4.35 10.84 34.34
CA LEU A 37 -4.35 12.30 34.17
C LEU A 37 -3.48 12.74 32.99
N ALA A 38 -2.34 12.09 32.79
CA ALA A 38 -1.50 12.40 31.64
C ALA A 38 -2.23 12.15 30.31
N GLU A 39 -2.95 11.04 30.18
CA GLU A 39 -3.78 10.76 29.00
C GLU A 39 -4.93 11.78 28.86
N ILE A 40 -5.62 12.10 29.95
CA ILE A 40 -6.76 13.04 29.95
C ILE A 40 -6.34 14.41 29.43
N TYR A 41 -5.22 14.95 29.92
CA TYR A 41 -4.70 16.24 29.46
C TYR A 41 -4.11 16.18 28.05
N ALA A 42 -3.49 15.07 27.64
CA ALA A 42 -2.97 14.92 26.28
C ALA A 42 -4.08 14.81 25.24
N GLU A 43 -5.15 14.09 25.53
CA GLU A 43 -6.20 13.73 24.57
C GLU A 43 -7.46 14.62 24.69
N ALA A 44 -7.43 15.64 25.57
CA ALA A 44 -8.54 16.56 25.85
C ALA A 44 -9.84 15.86 26.29
N GLN A 45 -9.73 14.85 27.15
CA GLN A 45 -10.86 14.05 27.62
C GLN A 45 -11.57 14.73 28.79
N GLY A 46 -12.59 15.55 28.49
CA GLY A 46 -13.35 16.28 29.52
C GLY A 46 -12.67 17.56 30.03
N VAL A 47 -11.40 17.77 29.69
CA VAL A 47 -10.61 18.99 29.99
C VAL A 47 -10.03 19.58 28.70
N GLU A 48 -9.52 20.81 28.76
CA GLU A 48 -8.72 21.38 27.68
C GLU A 48 -7.39 20.63 27.53
N GLN A 49 -6.90 20.53 26.29
CA GLN A 49 -5.62 19.90 26.00
C GLN A 49 -4.48 20.69 26.67
N ASP A 50 -3.63 20.00 27.41
CA ASP A 50 -2.50 20.61 28.14
C ASP A 50 -1.31 19.63 28.18
N TYR A 51 -0.42 19.74 27.18
CA TYR A 51 0.77 18.89 27.11
C TYR A 51 1.76 19.16 28.25
N ALA A 52 1.74 20.35 28.86
CA ALA A 52 2.61 20.65 30.01
C ALA A 52 2.16 19.85 31.24
N LYS A 53 0.87 19.85 31.56
CA LYS A 53 0.31 19.02 32.64
C LYS A 53 0.43 17.54 32.32
N SER A 54 0.18 17.14 31.07
CA SER A 54 0.37 15.76 30.64
C SER A 54 1.81 15.30 30.89
N TYR A 55 2.79 16.11 30.49
CA TYR A 55 4.21 15.84 30.73
C TYR A 55 4.52 15.71 32.23
N GLN A 56 4.05 16.64 33.05
CA GLN A 56 4.29 16.61 34.51
C GLN A 56 3.75 15.34 35.16
N TRP A 57 2.51 14.95 34.85
CA TRP A 57 1.90 13.76 35.41
C TRP A 57 2.53 12.46 34.86
N ALA A 58 2.80 12.41 33.55
CA ALA A 58 3.49 11.28 32.94
C ALA A 58 4.88 11.08 33.54
N LYS A 59 5.62 12.17 33.79
CA LYS A 59 6.94 12.11 34.42
C LYS A 59 6.87 11.54 35.83
N LYS A 60 5.97 12.04 36.68
CA LYS A 60 5.79 11.50 38.04
C LYS A 60 5.49 9.99 38.05
N ALA A 61 4.61 9.53 37.16
CA ALA A 61 4.29 8.10 37.06
C ALA A 61 5.43 7.28 36.45
N ALA A 62 6.15 7.83 35.46
CA ALA A 62 7.27 7.17 34.80
C ALA A 62 8.48 6.99 35.75
N ASP A 63 8.74 7.98 36.61
CA ASP A 63 9.77 7.94 37.65
C ASP A 63 9.48 6.85 38.71
N GLN A 64 8.20 6.50 38.88
CA GLN A 64 7.75 5.36 39.70
C GLN A 64 7.78 4.01 38.96
N GLY A 65 8.19 3.99 37.69
CA GLY A 65 8.28 2.77 36.88
C GLY A 65 7.01 2.39 36.12
N ASN A 66 5.97 3.23 36.08
CA ASN A 66 4.77 2.93 35.29
C ASN A 66 5.10 2.93 33.78
N SER A 67 4.98 1.77 33.13
CA SER A 67 5.37 1.58 31.72
C SER A 67 4.47 2.33 30.74
N LYS A 68 3.17 2.48 31.01
CA LYS A 68 2.26 3.28 30.19
C LYS A 68 2.61 4.77 30.25
N ALA A 69 2.99 5.26 31.43
CA ALA A 69 3.47 6.62 31.60
C ALA A 69 4.82 6.86 30.93
N GLN A 70 5.76 5.91 31.00
CA GLN A 70 7.02 5.97 30.27
C GLN A 70 6.79 6.10 28.76
N TYR A 71 5.83 5.34 28.20
CA TYR A 71 5.42 5.48 26.81
C TYR A 71 4.84 6.88 26.51
N ARG A 72 3.94 7.41 27.35
CA ARG A 72 3.36 8.74 27.14
C ARG A 72 4.41 9.85 27.21
N LEU A 73 5.28 9.80 28.22
CA LEU A 73 6.38 10.74 28.38
C LEU A 73 7.32 10.70 27.16
N ALA A 74 7.70 9.51 26.71
CA ALA A 74 8.49 9.32 25.50
C ALA A 74 7.83 9.93 24.27
N SER A 75 6.51 9.76 24.11
CA SER A 75 5.75 10.35 23.01
C SER A 75 5.85 11.87 22.99
N ILE A 76 5.62 12.53 24.13
CA ILE A 76 5.66 14.00 24.25
C ILE A 76 7.07 14.53 23.91
N ILE A 77 8.11 13.89 24.44
CA ILE A 77 9.51 14.26 24.20
C ILE A 77 9.89 14.05 22.73
N PHE A 78 9.41 12.96 22.12
CA PHE A 78 9.68 12.65 20.72
C PHE A 78 9.03 13.65 19.75
N THR A 79 7.76 14.01 20.01
CA THR A 79 6.99 14.94 19.18
C THR A 79 7.40 16.40 19.42
N GLY A 80 7.93 16.72 20.61
CA GLY A 80 8.21 18.09 21.02
C GLY A 80 6.92 18.89 21.24
N GLU A 81 5.83 18.22 21.60
CA GLU A 81 4.55 18.86 21.94
C GLU A 81 4.66 19.71 23.22
N PHE A 82 5.65 19.41 24.07
CA PHE A 82 6.06 20.23 25.20
C PHE A 82 7.59 20.23 25.32
N GLY A 83 8.21 21.39 25.07
CA GLY A 83 9.66 21.55 25.13
C GLY A 83 10.42 21.08 23.87
N PRO A 84 11.75 21.17 23.87
CA PRO A 84 12.56 20.74 22.73
C PRO A 84 12.50 19.22 22.55
N LYS A 85 12.50 18.77 21.29
CA LYS A 85 12.57 17.36 20.95
C LYS A 85 13.87 16.74 21.46
N ASN A 86 13.79 15.56 22.08
CA ASN A 86 14.96 14.78 22.48
C ASN A 86 14.80 13.31 22.09
N GLN A 87 15.22 12.96 20.87
CA GLN A 87 15.05 11.60 20.34
C GLN A 87 15.80 10.52 21.14
N PRO A 88 17.07 10.72 21.56
CA PRO A 88 17.77 9.75 22.40
C PRO A 88 17.04 9.44 23.71
N GLU A 89 16.57 10.46 24.42
CA GLU A 89 15.85 10.29 25.69
C GLU A 89 14.51 9.58 25.48
N ALA A 90 13.74 10.00 24.48
CA ALA A 90 12.48 9.35 24.13
C ALA A 90 12.69 7.87 23.79
N LEU A 91 13.74 7.53 23.02
CA LEU A 91 14.05 6.14 22.68
C LEU A 91 14.36 5.29 23.91
N GLN A 92 15.11 5.84 24.88
CA GLN A 92 15.38 5.13 26.14
C GLN A 92 14.10 4.87 26.94
N LEU A 93 13.20 5.85 27.00
CA LEU A 93 11.91 5.69 27.68
C LEU A 93 10.99 4.69 26.96
N PHE A 94 10.97 4.68 25.61
CA PHE A 94 10.28 3.64 24.86
C PHE A 94 10.86 2.25 25.12
N LEU A 95 12.18 2.10 25.16
CA LEU A 95 12.82 0.82 25.49
C LEU A 95 12.41 0.32 26.88
N LYS A 96 12.38 1.22 27.88
CA LYS A 96 11.93 0.89 29.24
C LYS A 96 10.46 0.49 29.28
N SER A 97 9.59 1.18 28.54
CA SER A 97 8.16 0.88 28.55
C SER A 97 7.82 -0.49 27.96
N VAL A 98 8.57 -0.95 26.95
CA VAL A 98 8.31 -2.24 26.27
C VAL A 98 8.20 -3.40 27.24
N VAL A 99 9.08 -3.48 28.26
CA VAL A 99 9.13 -4.64 29.16
C VAL A 99 7.83 -4.77 29.97
N GLY A 100 7.38 -3.69 30.60
CA GLY A 100 6.13 -3.73 31.37
C GLY A 100 4.89 -3.78 30.48
N LEU A 101 4.90 -3.08 29.34
CA LEU A 101 3.79 -3.14 28.37
C LEU A 101 3.57 -4.57 27.83
N LYS A 102 4.64 -5.34 27.60
CA LYS A 102 4.52 -6.76 27.20
C LYS A 102 3.81 -7.58 28.27
N LYS A 103 4.29 -7.49 29.53
CA LYS A 103 3.68 -8.21 30.65
C LYS A 103 2.20 -7.84 30.82
N GLN A 104 1.88 -6.54 30.82
CA GLN A 104 0.52 -6.04 30.97
C GLN A 104 -0.38 -6.47 29.79
N ALA A 105 0.16 -6.47 28.56
CA ALA A 105 -0.58 -6.92 27.39
C ALA A 105 -0.92 -8.42 27.43
N GLU A 106 0.00 -9.25 27.95
CA GLU A 106 -0.20 -10.68 28.20
C GLU A 106 -1.26 -10.93 29.29
N GLU A 107 -1.33 -10.06 30.29
CA GLU A 107 -2.35 -10.05 31.35
C GLU A 107 -3.72 -9.52 30.87
N GLY A 108 -3.82 -9.06 29.61
CA GLY A 108 -5.07 -8.63 29.00
C GLY A 108 -5.35 -7.11 29.08
N ASP A 109 -4.39 -6.29 29.50
CA ASP A 109 -4.56 -4.83 29.52
C ASP A 109 -4.61 -4.26 28.08
N HIS A 110 -5.80 -3.84 27.65
CA HIS A 110 -6.05 -3.39 26.27
C HIS A 110 -5.29 -2.10 25.91
N ASP A 111 -5.03 -1.23 26.88
CA ASP A 111 -4.24 -0.02 26.65
C ASP A 111 -2.76 -0.37 26.39
N SER A 112 -2.20 -1.30 27.16
CA SER A 112 -0.85 -1.83 26.94
C SER A 112 -0.74 -2.58 25.63
N GLN A 113 -1.74 -3.40 25.26
CA GLN A 113 -1.84 -4.03 23.94
C GLN A 113 -1.80 -2.97 22.83
N SER A 114 -2.59 -1.89 22.94
CA SER A 114 -2.59 -0.81 21.96
C SER A 114 -1.24 -0.11 21.85
N LYS A 115 -0.62 0.26 22.97
CA LYS A 115 0.69 0.95 22.99
C LYS A 115 1.80 0.07 22.45
N LEU A 116 1.84 -1.20 22.85
CA LEU A 116 2.80 -2.18 22.34
C LEU A 116 2.61 -2.41 20.83
N GLY A 117 1.37 -2.46 20.35
CA GLY A 117 1.06 -2.53 18.93
C GLY A 117 1.65 -1.35 18.14
N VAL A 118 1.57 -0.12 18.68
CA VAL A 118 2.20 1.06 18.05
C VAL A 118 3.72 0.91 18.00
N LEU A 119 4.35 0.39 19.07
CA LEU A 119 5.79 0.18 19.11
C LEU A 119 6.25 -0.85 18.08
N TYR A 120 5.53 -1.98 17.93
CA TYR A 120 5.79 -2.96 16.87
C TYR A 120 5.56 -2.39 15.47
N ALA A 121 4.49 -1.60 15.26
CA ALA A 121 4.21 -1.01 13.96
C ALA A 121 5.30 -0.02 13.51
N LYS A 122 5.88 0.72 14.45
CA LYS A 122 6.95 1.70 14.20
C LYS A 122 8.36 1.11 14.28
N GLY A 123 8.55 -0.03 14.93
CA GLY A 123 9.88 -0.61 15.21
C GLY A 123 10.67 0.19 16.24
N VAL A 124 9.99 0.76 17.24
CA VAL A 124 10.62 1.56 18.29
C VAL A 124 10.74 0.73 19.56
N GLY A 125 11.96 0.49 20.02
CA GLY A 125 12.23 -0.38 21.17
C GLY A 125 12.00 -1.88 20.94
N VAL A 126 11.44 -2.25 19.79
CA VAL A 126 11.22 -3.63 19.32
C VAL A 126 11.51 -3.72 17.82
N LYS A 127 11.83 -4.91 17.31
CA LYS A 127 11.92 -5.13 15.86
C LYS A 127 10.55 -4.87 15.24
N LYS A 128 10.51 -4.09 14.16
CA LYS A 128 9.27 -3.77 13.45
C LYS A 128 8.56 -5.04 13.02
N ASP A 129 7.29 -5.17 13.40
CA ASP A 129 6.43 -6.29 13.04
C ASP A 129 4.98 -5.79 12.89
N LEU A 130 4.51 -5.65 11.65
CA LEU A 130 3.16 -5.16 11.39
C LEU A 130 2.09 -6.21 11.72
N THR A 131 2.42 -7.50 11.62
CA THR A 131 1.48 -8.59 11.89
C THR A 131 1.22 -8.70 13.38
N GLU A 132 2.27 -8.65 14.21
CA GLU A 132 2.09 -8.63 15.67
C GLU A 132 1.40 -7.34 16.13
N ALA A 133 1.71 -6.19 15.50
CA ALA A 133 1.00 -4.95 15.77
C ALA A 133 -0.51 -5.06 15.50
N ALA A 134 -0.90 -5.58 14.33
CA ALA A 134 -2.31 -5.72 13.97
C ALA A 134 -3.05 -6.71 14.88
N LYS A 135 -2.38 -7.78 15.35
CA LYS A 135 -2.92 -8.72 16.33
C LYS A 135 -3.18 -8.04 17.68
N LEU A 136 -2.22 -7.26 18.19
CA LEU A 136 -2.39 -6.51 19.44
C LEU A 136 -3.47 -5.43 19.33
N PHE A 137 -3.53 -4.70 18.21
CA PHE A 137 -4.62 -3.76 17.94
C PHE A 137 -5.97 -4.47 17.92
N LYS A 138 -6.04 -5.67 17.33
CA LYS A 138 -7.27 -6.48 17.31
C LYS A 138 -7.74 -6.85 18.71
N GLN A 139 -6.84 -7.39 19.54
CA GLN A 139 -7.16 -7.74 20.94
C GLN A 139 -7.68 -6.53 21.72
N ALA A 140 -6.98 -5.39 21.63
CA ALA A 140 -7.37 -4.16 22.29
C ALA A 140 -8.70 -3.59 21.76
N ALA A 141 -8.92 -3.63 20.44
CA ALA A 141 -10.12 -3.12 19.80
C ALA A 141 -11.37 -3.95 20.13
N GLU A 142 -11.23 -5.27 20.19
CA GLU A 142 -12.26 -6.22 20.66
C GLU A 142 -12.58 -5.99 22.14
N GLY A 143 -11.58 -5.63 22.94
CA GLY A 143 -11.71 -5.14 24.31
C GLY A 143 -12.32 -3.74 24.48
N GLY A 144 -12.71 -3.07 23.38
CA GLY A 144 -13.35 -1.76 23.43
C GLY A 144 -12.40 -0.56 23.43
N HIS A 145 -11.08 -0.77 23.32
CA HIS A 145 -10.11 0.33 23.32
C HIS A 145 -10.23 1.19 22.04
N VAL A 146 -10.74 2.41 22.19
CA VAL A 146 -11.17 3.29 21.09
C VAL A 146 -10.04 3.64 20.11
N LYS A 147 -8.82 3.90 20.60
CA LYS A 147 -7.66 4.20 19.76
C LYS A 147 -7.16 2.96 19.02
N ALA A 148 -7.24 1.79 19.64
CA ALA A 148 -6.90 0.53 18.97
C ALA A 148 -7.90 0.17 17.87
N GLN A 149 -9.19 0.50 18.04
CA GLN A 149 -10.19 0.37 16.97
C GLN A 149 -9.82 1.21 15.76
N LEU A 150 -9.33 2.45 15.96
CA LEU A 150 -8.82 3.30 14.89
C LEU A 150 -7.58 2.69 14.21
N ASP A 151 -6.60 2.24 14.99
CA ASP A 151 -5.35 1.68 14.45
C ASP A 151 -5.57 0.34 13.73
N LEU A 152 -6.50 -0.48 14.21
CA LEU A 152 -6.95 -1.68 13.52
C LEU A 152 -7.70 -1.35 12.23
N ALA A 153 -8.56 -0.32 12.24
CA ALA A 153 -9.25 0.15 11.05
C ALA A 153 -8.24 0.59 9.97
N LYS A 154 -7.21 1.35 10.35
CA LYS A 154 -6.10 1.73 9.46
C LYS A 154 -5.33 0.51 8.95
N SER A 155 -5.07 -0.47 9.81
CA SER A 155 -4.39 -1.72 9.43
C SER A 155 -5.16 -2.47 8.34
N TYR A 156 -6.49 -2.61 8.48
CA TYR A 156 -7.35 -3.19 7.44
C TYR A 156 -7.48 -2.31 6.19
N PHE A 157 -7.53 -0.99 6.34
CA PHE A 157 -7.67 -0.07 5.22
C PHE A 157 -6.44 -0.10 4.30
N GLU A 158 -5.25 -0.14 4.91
CA GLU A 158 -3.96 -0.11 4.22
C GLU A 158 -3.43 -1.51 3.88
N GLY A 159 -3.96 -2.56 4.52
CA GLY A 159 -3.43 -3.92 4.41
C GLY A 159 -2.08 -4.09 5.12
N LYS A 160 -1.87 -3.42 6.26
CA LYS A 160 -0.62 -3.51 7.03
C LYS A 160 -0.79 -4.53 8.15
N GLY A 161 -0.05 -5.63 8.08
CA GLY A 161 -0.08 -6.71 9.07
C GLY A 161 -1.31 -7.62 8.98
N VAL A 162 -2.31 -7.23 8.19
CA VAL A 162 -3.53 -7.99 7.86
C VAL A 162 -3.85 -7.77 6.39
N ASP A 163 -4.64 -8.66 5.80
CA ASP A 163 -5.15 -8.47 4.44
C ASP A 163 -6.01 -7.21 4.35
N ARG A 164 -5.79 -6.45 3.27
CA ARG A 164 -6.54 -5.22 3.02
C ARG A 164 -8.04 -5.53 2.88
N ASN A 165 -8.84 -4.96 3.77
CA ASN A 165 -10.29 -5.11 3.76
C ASN A 165 -10.96 -3.77 4.14
N PRO A 166 -11.29 -2.90 3.15
CA PRO A 166 -11.87 -1.59 3.43
C PRO A 166 -13.26 -1.68 4.07
N THR A 167 -14.03 -2.75 3.83
CA THR A 167 -15.33 -2.96 4.49
C THR A 167 -15.15 -3.25 5.98
N THR A 168 -14.18 -4.11 6.35
CA THR A 168 -13.84 -4.33 7.76
C THR A 168 -13.22 -3.09 8.39
N ALA A 169 -12.46 -2.29 7.64
CA ALA A 169 -11.95 -1.01 8.11
C ALA A 169 -13.08 -0.05 8.50
N ILE A 170 -14.10 0.12 7.64
CA ILE A 170 -15.29 0.94 7.96
C ILE A 170 -15.94 0.50 9.26
N HIS A 171 -16.13 -0.80 9.47
CA HIS A 171 -16.73 -1.31 10.71
C HIS A 171 -15.97 -0.85 11.98
N TRP A 172 -14.63 -0.89 11.95
CA TRP A 172 -13.82 -0.45 13.08
C TRP A 172 -13.72 1.08 13.19
N PHE A 173 -13.64 1.80 12.07
CA PHE A 173 -13.76 3.26 12.06
C PHE A 173 -15.09 3.72 12.65
N GLU A 174 -16.20 3.07 12.30
CA GLU A 174 -17.53 3.35 12.85
C GLU A 174 -17.57 3.16 14.37
N LYS A 175 -17.01 2.07 14.89
CA LYS A 175 -16.96 1.85 16.35
C LYS A 175 -16.20 2.99 17.05
N SER A 176 -15.01 3.32 16.56
CA SER A 176 -14.18 4.39 17.14
C SER A 176 -14.83 5.78 16.99
N ALA A 177 -15.46 6.04 15.85
CA ALA A 177 -16.17 7.29 15.56
C ALA A 177 -17.42 7.48 16.43
N LYS A 178 -18.20 6.40 16.66
CA LYS A 178 -19.36 6.37 17.57
C LYS A 178 -18.93 6.58 19.02
N ALA A 179 -17.74 6.13 19.40
CA ALA A 179 -17.13 6.42 20.69
C ALA A 179 -16.54 7.85 20.80
N GLY A 180 -16.70 8.69 19.78
CA GLY A 180 -16.32 10.11 19.83
C GLY A 180 -14.89 10.43 19.38
N HIS A 181 -14.14 9.46 18.82
CA HIS A 181 -12.77 9.72 18.38
C HIS A 181 -12.75 10.60 17.11
N GLY A 182 -12.27 11.85 17.25
CA GLY A 182 -12.29 12.84 16.17
C GLY A 182 -11.61 12.38 14.88
N GLN A 183 -10.42 11.79 14.96
CA GLN A 183 -9.77 11.25 13.75
C GLN A 183 -10.60 10.15 13.07
N ALA A 184 -11.20 9.21 13.83
CA ALA A 184 -12.02 8.16 13.24
C ALA A 184 -13.26 8.72 12.52
N GLN A 185 -13.86 9.79 13.06
CA GLN A 185 -14.97 10.49 12.44
C GLN A 185 -14.56 11.15 11.10
N ILE A 186 -13.37 11.78 11.05
CA ILE A 186 -12.84 12.35 9.80
C ILE A 186 -12.62 11.26 8.75
N GLU A 187 -11.91 10.19 9.12
CA GLU A 187 -11.59 9.08 8.21
C GLU A 187 -12.86 8.42 7.68
N LEU A 188 -13.81 8.10 8.57
CA LEU A 188 -15.09 7.52 8.20
C LEU A 188 -15.87 8.43 7.25
N GLY A 189 -15.86 9.73 7.51
CA GLY A 189 -16.52 10.71 6.65
C GLY A 189 -15.94 10.74 5.23
N LEU A 190 -14.61 10.70 5.12
CA LEU A 190 -13.92 10.60 3.84
C LEU A 190 -14.22 9.29 3.10
N LEU A 191 -14.30 8.16 3.82
CA LEU A 191 -14.64 6.87 3.23
C LEU A 191 -16.04 6.87 2.60
N TYR A 192 -17.05 7.44 3.27
CA TYR A 192 -18.38 7.59 2.68
C TYR A 192 -18.42 8.55 1.49
N ILE A 193 -17.73 9.70 1.58
CA ILE A 193 -17.64 10.67 0.47
C ILE A 193 -17.00 10.03 -0.76
N GLN A 194 -16.00 9.18 -0.57
CA GLN A 194 -15.30 8.49 -1.66
C GLN A 194 -15.96 7.16 -2.05
N GLY A 195 -16.88 6.66 -1.22
CA GLY A 195 -17.48 5.33 -1.33
C GLY A 195 -16.50 4.18 -1.12
N ILE A 196 -15.34 4.35 -0.47
CA ILE A 196 -14.35 3.27 -0.39
C ILE A 196 -14.81 2.19 0.61
N GLY A 197 -15.06 0.98 0.13
CA GLY A 197 -15.52 -0.15 0.95
C GLY A 197 -17.01 -0.14 1.25
N CYS A 198 -17.75 0.84 0.71
CA CYS A 198 -19.18 1.04 0.89
C CYS A 198 -19.85 1.69 -0.34
N ARG A 199 -21.16 1.94 -0.26
CA ARG A 199 -21.82 2.82 -1.23
C ARG A 199 -21.45 4.27 -0.90
N GLN A 200 -21.17 5.07 -1.92
CA GLN A 200 -20.90 6.49 -1.74
C GLN A 200 -22.12 7.18 -1.11
N ASP A 201 -21.87 7.93 -0.05
CA ASP A 201 -22.86 8.72 0.66
C ASP A 201 -22.21 10.03 1.13
N ILE A 202 -22.36 11.06 0.29
CA ILE A 202 -21.72 12.36 0.53
C ILE A 202 -22.31 13.03 1.78
N GLU A 203 -23.63 12.94 1.98
CA GLU A 203 -24.31 13.58 3.10
C GLU A 203 -23.93 12.95 4.44
N LEU A 204 -23.92 11.62 4.51
CA LEU A 204 -23.48 10.91 5.70
C LEU A 204 -22.00 11.20 5.99
N GLY A 205 -21.17 11.26 4.95
CA GLY A 205 -19.76 11.57 5.11
C GLY A 205 -19.51 12.99 5.65
N LEU A 206 -20.21 14.00 5.11
CA LEU A 206 -20.19 15.37 5.63
C LEU A 206 -20.71 15.46 7.06
N THR A 207 -21.72 14.65 7.41
CA THR A 207 -22.25 14.57 8.78
C THR A 207 -21.19 14.10 9.78
N TRP A 208 -20.39 13.09 9.42
CA TRP A 208 -19.29 12.62 10.26
C TRP A 208 -18.17 13.66 10.42
N ILE A 209 -17.78 14.34 9.34
CA ILE A 209 -16.76 15.40 9.42
C ILE A 209 -17.28 16.57 10.27
N LYS A 210 -18.56 16.94 10.17
CA LYS A 210 -19.18 17.96 11.03
C LYS A 210 -19.23 17.55 12.51
N LYS A 211 -19.40 16.27 12.82
CA LYS A 211 -19.22 15.80 14.21
C LYS A 211 -17.79 16.00 14.67
N ALA A 212 -16.81 15.66 13.82
CA ALA A 212 -15.40 15.84 14.13
C ALA A 212 -14.99 17.30 14.37
N SER A 213 -15.63 18.28 13.71
CA SER A 213 -15.35 19.71 13.95
C SER A 213 -15.80 20.20 15.33
N THR A 214 -16.63 19.42 16.03
CA THR A 214 -17.17 19.78 17.35
C THR A 214 -16.51 19.01 18.51
N VAL A 215 -15.53 18.14 18.23
CA VAL A 215 -14.79 17.43 19.29
C VAL A 215 -13.88 18.39 20.05
N ARG A 216 -13.67 18.15 21.35
CA ARG A 216 -12.81 19.00 22.18
C ARG A 216 -11.35 19.01 21.75
N HIS A 217 -10.87 17.95 21.12
CA HIS A 217 -9.48 17.84 20.70
C HIS A 217 -9.18 18.86 19.58
N PRO A 218 -8.36 19.89 19.85
CA PRO A 218 -8.27 21.07 18.99
C PRO A 218 -7.69 20.76 17.61
N THR A 219 -6.73 19.82 17.53
CA THR A 219 -6.17 19.37 16.25
C THR A 219 -7.21 18.74 15.34
N TYR A 220 -8.06 17.86 15.87
CA TYR A 220 -9.06 17.16 15.07
C TYR A 220 -10.21 18.09 14.68
N ALA A 221 -10.65 18.95 15.60
CA ALA A 221 -11.65 19.98 15.31
C ALA A 221 -11.19 20.87 14.14
N LYS A 222 -10.00 21.46 14.24
CA LYS A 222 -9.43 22.32 13.20
C LYS A 222 -9.21 21.58 11.87
N GLN A 223 -8.74 20.34 11.91
CA GLN A 223 -8.59 19.51 10.70
C GLN A 223 -9.93 19.28 10.01
N ALA A 224 -10.97 18.98 10.77
CA ALA A 224 -12.31 18.77 10.24
C ALA A 224 -12.92 20.06 9.65
N GLU A 225 -12.78 21.20 10.33
CA GLU A 225 -13.21 22.51 9.81
C GLU A 225 -12.54 22.85 8.48
N THR A 226 -11.20 22.74 8.44
CA THR A 226 -10.42 22.98 7.22
C THR A 226 -10.86 22.04 6.08
N LEU A 227 -11.17 20.78 6.41
CA LEU A 227 -11.66 19.81 5.44
C LEU A 227 -13.07 20.16 4.93
N LEU A 228 -13.97 20.62 5.80
CA LEU A 228 -15.31 21.08 5.40
C LEU A 228 -15.23 22.28 4.46
N ASP A 229 -14.37 23.25 4.74
CA ASP A 229 -14.17 24.42 3.87
C ASP A 229 -13.67 23.99 2.48
N ARG A 230 -12.72 23.05 2.43
CA ARG A 230 -12.23 22.48 1.18
C ARG A 230 -13.32 21.73 0.40
N LEU A 231 -14.13 20.94 1.09
CA LEU A 231 -15.24 20.20 0.48
C LEU A 231 -16.35 21.13 0.00
N LYS A 232 -16.57 22.27 0.67
CA LYS A 232 -17.48 23.32 0.22
C LYS A 232 -16.94 24.03 -1.03
N ALA A 233 -15.64 24.34 -1.06
CA ALA A 233 -14.99 24.98 -2.20
C ALA A 233 -14.91 24.07 -3.43
N ASN A 234 -14.75 22.75 -3.22
CA ASN A 234 -14.73 21.74 -4.28
C ASN A 234 -15.63 20.56 -3.91
N PRO A 235 -16.96 20.66 -4.18
CA PRO A 235 -17.92 19.63 -3.83
C PRO A 235 -17.58 18.27 -4.44
N PRO A 236 -17.62 17.18 -3.65
CA PRO A 236 -17.39 15.85 -4.17
C PRO A 236 -18.47 15.49 -5.19
N LYS A 237 -18.07 14.86 -6.29
CA LYS A 237 -18.99 14.40 -7.32
C LYS A 237 -19.49 13.00 -6.99
N ILE A 238 -20.77 12.77 -7.29
CA ILE A 238 -21.32 11.42 -7.29
C ILE A 238 -20.60 10.62 -8.38
N GLY A 239 -20.22 9.38 -8.05
CA GLY A 239 -19.61 8.45 -8.99
C GLY A 239 -20.51 8.17 -10.20
N PRO A 240 -19.97 7.57 -11.27
CA PRO A 240 -20.75 7.18 -12.43
C PRO A 240 -21.81 6.15 -12.04
N ASP A 241 -22.88 6.09 -12.83
CA ASP A 241 -23.82 4.98 -12.76
C ASP A 241 -23.09 3.66 -13.08
N ILE A 242 -23.16 2.71 -12.16
CA ILE A 242 -22.38 1.46 -12.24
C ILE A 242 -22.87 0.57 -13.39
N LYS A 243 -24.16 0.62 -13.74
CA LYS A 243 -24.70 -0.18 -14.85
C LYS A 243 -24.17 0.35 -16.18
N ALA A 244 -24.31 1.65 -16.43
CA ALA A 244 -23.78 2.30 -17.63
C ALA A 244 -22.24 2.16 -17.74
N LEU A 245 -21.52 2.24 -16.61
CA LEU A 245 -20.08 1.99 -16.59
C LEU A 245 -19.74 0.54 -16.97
N THR A 246 -20.53 -0.42 -16.49
CA THR A 246 -20.37 -1.85 -16.81
C THR A 246 -20.61 -2.11 -18.29
N GLU A 247 -21.70 -1.60 -18.86
CA GLU A 247 -22.01 -1.72 -20.29
C GLU A 247 -20.88 -1.18 -21.18
N ARG A 248 -20.34 0.00 -20.85
CA ARG A 248 -19.19 0.58 -21.57
C ARG A 248 -17.94 -0.29 -21.50
N ALA A 249 -17.66 -0.85 -20.33
CA ALA A 249 -16.51 -1.73 -20.15
C ALA A 249 -16.68 -3.07 -20.90
N GLU A 250 -17.89 -3.62 -20.93
CA GLU A 250 -18.27 -4.81 -21.69
C GLU A 250 -18.17 -4.57 -23.20
N ASN A 251 -18.51 -3.36 -23.66
CA ASN A 251 -18.29 -2.90 -25.02
C ASN A 251 -16.81 -2.59 -25.36
N GLY A 252 -15.88 -2.90 -24.45
CA GLY A 252 -14.44 -2.81 -24.71
C GLY A 252 -13.79 -1.47 -24.37
N GLU A 253 -14.52 -0.51 -23.78
CA GLU A 253 -13.94 0.80 -23.49
C GLU A 253 -12.85 0.70 -22.39
N LEU A 254 -11.59 0.88 -22.78
CA LEU A 254 -10.43 0.76 -21.88
C LEU A 254 -10.57 1.59 -20.59
N LYS A 255 -11.02 2.84 -20.68
CA LYS A 255 -11.19 3.71 -19.50
C LYS A 255 -12.22 3.15 -18.54
N ALA A 256 -13.34 2.61 -19.05
CA ALA A 256 -14.38 2.01 -18.24
C ALA A 256 -13.90 0.71 -17.56
N GLN A 257 -13.11 -0.11 -18.26
CA GLN A 257 -12.51 -1.33 -17.70
C GLN A 257 -11.55 -1.01 -16.55
N LEU A 258 -10.67 -0.03 -16.72
CA LEU A 258 -9.74 0.42 -15.68
C LEU A 258 -10.48 1.01 -14.46
N GLU A 259 -11.53 1.80 -14.70
CA GLU A 259 -12.35 2.37 -13.63
C GLU A 259 -13.09 1.27 -12.86
N LEU A 260 -13.69 0.28 -13.53
CA LEU A 260 -14.31 -0.86 -12.85
C LEU A 260 -13.31 -1.68 -12.06
N ALA A 261 -12.13 -1.96 -12.60
CA ALA A 261 -11.06 -2.63 -11.86
C ALA A 261 -10.75 -1.86 -10.57
N ASN A 262 -10.56 -0.53 -10.64
CA ASN A 262 -10.30 0.29 -9.46
C ASN A 262 -11.45 0.24 -8.44
N ARG A 263 -12.71 0.29 -8.92
CA ARG A 263 -13.89 0.24 -8.07
C ARG A 263 -14.06 -1.10 -7.37
N TYR A 264 -13.89 -2.21 -8.09
CA TYR A 264 -13.89 -3.54 -7.49
C TYR A 264 -12.72 -3.74 -6.52
N GLU A 265 -11.56 -3.14 -6.75
CA GLU A 265 -10.42 -3.27 -5.84
C GLU A 265 -10.61 -2.47 -4.54
N ARG A 266 -11.27 -1.31 -4.62
CA ARG A 266 -11.51 -0.42 -3.46
C ARG A 266 -12.86 -0.62 -2.80
N GLY A 267 -13.76 -1.36 -3.44
CA GLY A 267 -15.15 -1.51 -3.00
C GLY A 267 -15.96 -0.22 -3.19
N ALA A 268 -15.75 0.51 -4.29
CA ALA A 268 -16.33 1.83 -4.54
C ALA A 268 -17.68 1.79 -5.24
N GLY A 269 -18.76 1.70 -4.47
CA GLY A 269 -20.12 1.45 -4.98
C GLY A 269 -20.33 -0.01 -5.45
N LEU A 270 -19.32 -0.85 -5.27
CA LEU A 270 -19.28 -2.27 -5.61
C LEU A 270 -18.68 -3.03 -4.43
N LYS A 271 -19.03 -4.30 -4.26
CA LYS A 271 -18.32 -5.15 -3.30
C LYS A 271 -16.89 -5.38 -3.78
N VAL A 272 -15.94 -5.50 -2.86
CA VAL A 272 -14.58 -5.89 -3.23
C VAL A 272 -14.60 -7.28 -3.90
N ASP A 273 -14.08 -7.36 -5.14
CA ASP A 273 -14.05 -8.59 -5.93
C ASP A 273 -12.79 -8.64 -6.80
N PHE A 274 -11.77 -9.34 -6.31
CA PHE A 274 -10.50 -9.47 -7.00
C PHE A 274 -10.56 -10.34 -8.27
N SER A 275 -11.58 -11.19 -8.43
CA SER A 275 -11.81 -11.91 -9.68
C SER A 275 -12.26 -10.93 -10.76
N ALA A 276 -13.17 -10.01 -10.41
CA ALA A 276 -13.59 -8.93 -11.30
C ALA A 276 -12.44 -7.96 -11.60
N VAL A 277 -11.64 -7.57 -10.59
CA VAL A 277 -10.42 -6.77 -10.79
C VAL A 277 -9.51 -7.43 -11.82
N ARG A 278 -9.20 -8.71 -11.63
CA ARG A 278 -8.33 -9.46 -12.56
C ARG A 278 -8.93 -9.51 -13.96
N ARG A 279 -10.23 -9.78 -14.09
CA ARG A 279 -10.92 -9.82 -15.40
C ARG A 279 -10.75 -8.51 -16.16
N TRP A 280 -11.02 -7.38 -15.49
CA TRP A 280 -10.98 -6.07 -16.12
C TRP A 280 -9.56 -5.59 -16.41
N LEU A 281 -8.62 -5.85 -15.51
CA LEU A 281 -7.21 -5.56 -15.78
C LEU A 281 -6.69 -6.43 -16.93
N ASP A 282 -7.02 -7.72 -17.01
CA ASP A 282 -6.61 -8.58 -18.13
C ASP A 282 -7.17 -8.07 -19.46
N ALA A 283 -8.44 -7.69 -19.50
CA ALA A 283 -9.05 -7.06 -20.66
C ALA A 283 -8.31 -5.76 -21.06
N ALA A 284 -7.93 -4.93 -20.09
CA ALA A 284 -7.16 -3.72 -20.33
C ALA A 284 -5.72 -4.01 -20.82
N VAL A 285 -5.05 -5.05 -20.31
CA VAL A 285 -3.73 -5.48 -20.78
C VAL A 285 -3.80 -5.91 -22.24
N ARG A 286 -4.81 -6.69 -22.62
CA ARG A 286 -5.05 -7.12 -24.01
C ARG A 286 -5.25 -5.95 -24.99
N GLN A 287 -5.59 -4.77 -24.49
CA GLN A 287 -5.67 -3.53 -25.26
C GLN A 287 -4.37 -2.71 -25.28
N GLY A 288 -3.27 -3.22 -24.70
CA GLY A 288 -1.98 -2.51 -24.63
C GLY A 288 -1.81 -1.61 -23.40
N SER A 289 -2.63 -1.76 -22.35
CA SER A 289 -2.49 -0.97 -21.13
C SER A 289 -1.30 -1.45 -20.30
N SER A 290 -0.22 -0.69 -20.36
CA SER A 290 0.98 -0.95 -19.56
C SER A 290 0.76 -0.74 -18.06
N GLY A 291 -0.13 0.19 -17.69
CA GLY A 291 -0.55 0.41 -16.30
C GLY A 291 -1.32 -0.78 -15.73
N ALA A 292 -2.26 -1.36 -16.49
CA ALA A 292 -2.98 -2.57 -16.05
C ALA A 292 -2.03 -3.76 -15.87
N SER A 293 -1.05 -3.88 -16.77
CA SER A 293 -0.03 -4.93 -16.73
C SER A 293 0.85 -4.77 -15.48
N HIS A 294 1.32 -3.56 -15.20
CA HIS A 294 2.07 -3.26 -13.97
C HIS A 294 1.24 -3.57 -12.71
N HIS A 295 -0.04 -3.19 -12.70
CA HIS A 295 -0.95 -3.42 -11.58
C HIS A 295 -1.13 -4.92 -11.30
N LEU A 296 -1.43 -5.74 -12.32
CA LEU A 296 -1.52 -7.20 -12.18
C LEU A 296 -0.23 -7.81 -11.64
N GLY A 297 0.93 -7.35 -12.14
CA GLY A 297 2.22 -7.78 -11.64
C GLY A 297 2.37 -7.47 -10.14
N GLY A 298 2.01 -6.26 -9.71
CA GLY A 298 2.06 -5.87 -8.30
C GLY A 298 1.08 -6.65 -7.40
N MET A 299 -0.10 -7.02 -7.91
CA MET A 299 -1.05 -7.85 -7.16
C MET A 299 -0.51 -9.27 -6.95
N LEU A 300 0.03 -9.89 -7.99
CA LEU A 300 0.62 -11.22 -7.93
C LEU A 300 1.89 -11.25 -7.08
N MET A 301 2.69 -10.20 -7.11
CA MET A 301 3.91 -10.11 -6.30
C MET A 301 3.62 -10.03 -4.81
N ALA A 302 2.55 -9.33 -4.45
CA ALA A 302 2.20 -9.07 -3.06
C ALA A 302 1.11 -10.03 -2.51
N GLY A 303 0.65 -10.99 -3.31
CA GLY A 303 -0.47 -11.87 -2.93
C GLY A 303 -1.80 -11.12 -2.68
N ARG A 304 -1.97 -9.91 -3.24
CA ARG A 304 -3.13 -9.05 -2.95
C ARG A 304 -4.35 -9.48 -3.73
N GLY A 305 -5.21 -10.27 -3.09
CA GLY A 305 -6.45 -10.77 -3.69
C GLY A 305 -6.25 -11.83 -4.78
N LEU A 306 -4.99 -12.16 -5.08
CA LEU A 306 -4.55 -13.20 -5.99
C LEU A 306 -3.51 -14.03 -5.27
N LYS A 307 -3.43 -15.34 -5.57
CA LYS A 307 -2.36 -16.18 -5.05
C LYS A 307 -1.01 -15.61 -5.48
N GLU A 308 -0.09 -15.49 -4.53
CA GLU A 308 1.26 -14.99 -4.79
C GLU A 308 1.92 -15.84 -5.89
N ASN A 309 2.46 -15.15 -6.89
CA ASN A 309 3.17 -15.78 -8.00
C ASN A 309 4.25 -14.81 -8.53
N PRO A 310 5.46 -14.84 -7.96
CA PRO A 310 6.54 -13.94 -8.35
C PRO A 310 6.94 -14.09 -9.82
N GLU A 311 6.91 -15.30 -10.38
CA GLU A 311 7.26 -15.53 -11.79
C GLU A 311 6.29 -14.83 -12.74
N LYS A 312 4.99 -15.04 -12.54
CA LYS A 312 3.96 -14.39 -13.34
C LYS A 312 3.92 -12.88 -13.09
N ALA A 313 4.20 -12.44 -11.86
CA ALA A 313 4.32 -11.02 -11.53
C ALA A 313 5.40 -10.32 -12.34
N VAL A 314 6.59 -10.90 -12.38
CA VAL A 314 7.74 -10.39 -13.12
C VAL A 314 7.50 -10.42 -14.63
N HIS A 315 6.77 -11.43 -15.13
CA HIS A 315 6.37 -11.49 -16.53
C HIS A 315 5.47 -10.31 -16.93
N TYR A 316 4.48 -9.98 -16.08
CA TYR A 316 3.66 -8.78 -16.27
C TYR A 316 4.50 -7.48 -16.17
N TRP A 317 5.41 -7.36 -15.21
CA TRP A 317 6.29 -6.20 -15.12
C TRP A 317 7.21 -6.04 -16.33
N SER A 318 7.77 -7.13 -16.85
CA SER A 318 8.56 -7.15 -18.08
C SER A 318 7.75 -6.68 -19.29
N LEU A 319 6.49 -7.13 -19.41
CA LEU A 319 5.57 -6.63 -20.45
C LEU A 319 5.33 -5.12 -20.29
N ALA A 320 4.93 -4.66 -19.10
CA ALA A 320 4.68 -3.25 -18.84
C ALA A 320 5.93 -2.38 -19.08
N ALA A 321 7.12 -2.86 -18.72
CA ALA A 321 8.40 -2.20 -18.94
C ALA A 321 8.70 -2.00 -20.44
N ARG A 322 8.46 -3.05 -21.25
CA ARG A 322 8.58 -3.01 -22.72
C ARG A 322 7.55 -2.11 -23.39
N LEU A 323 6.37 -1.97 -22.80
CA LEU A 323 5.36 -0.98 -23.20
C LEU A 323 5.67 0.45 -22.70
N GLY A 324 6.78 0.65 -21.99
CA GLY A 324 7.27 1.95 -21.55
C GLY A 324 6.65 2.48 -20.25
N HIS A 325 6.24 1.60 -19.34
CA HIS A 325 5.78 2.01 -18.00
C HIS A 325 6.96 2.19 -17.03
N GLY A 326 7.28 3.44 -16.66
CA GLY A 326 8.48 3.78 -15.88
C GLY A 326 8.59 3.01 -14.55
N ALA A 327 7.52 2.94 -13.76
CA ALA A 327 7.56 2.20 -12.49
C ALA A 327 7.80 0.68 -12.71
N ALA A 328 7.26 0.11 -13.80
CA ALA A 328 7.46 -1.30 -14.11
C ALA A 328 8.90 -1.60 -14.54
N GLN A 329 9.56 -0.64 -15.22
CA GLN A 329 10.96 -0.76 -15.58
C GLN A 329 11.86 -0.82 -14.33
N VAL A 330 11.55 -0.04 -13.30
CA VAL A 330 12.26 -0.08 -12.01
C VAL A 330 11.99 -1.42 -11.31
N ASP A 331 10.73 -1.81 -11.17
CA ASP A 331 10.34 -3.05 -10.48
C ASP A 331 10.94 -4.29 -11.16
N TYR A 332 10.94 -4.31 -12.50
CA TYR A 332 11.56 -5.37 -13.29
C TYR A 332 13.09 -5.39 -13.14
N ALA A 333 13.75 -4.22 -13.14
CA ALA A 333 15.19 -4.13 -12.90
C ALA A 333 15.57 -4.68 -11.52
N VAL A 334 14.81 -4.34 -10.48
CA VAL A 334 15.01 -4.85 -9.12
C VAL A 334 14.83 -6.36 -9.07
N ALA A 335 13.78 -6.89 -9.70
CA ALA A 335 13.53 -8.33 -9.78
C ALA A 335 14.71 -9.07 -10.44
N CYS A 336 15.22 -8.57 -11.56
CA CYS A 336 16.39 -9.12 -12.24
C CYS A 336 17.66 -9.06 -11.37
N ALA A 337 17.89 -7.95 -10.66
CA ALA A 337 19.07 -7.78 -9.82
C ALA A 337 19.09 -8.75 -8.63
N LYS A 338 17.91 -9.02 -8.05
CA LYS A 338 17.76 -9.88 -6.88
C LYS A 338 17.52 -11.35 -7.24
N GLY A 339 17.09 -11.65 -8.46
CA GLY A 339 16.62 -12.98 -8.85
C GLY A 339 15.27 -13.34 -8.22
N TYR A 340 14.39 -12.35 -8.04
CA TYR A 340 13.09 -12.55 -7.41
C TYR A 340 12.01 -12.74 -8.47
N GLY A 341 11.46 -13.96 -8.60
CA GLY A 341 10.51 -14.30 -9.68
C GLY A 341 11.14 -14.42 -11.07
N VAL A 342 12.45 -14.31 -11.17
CA VAL A 342 13.22 -14.49 -12.41
C VAL A 342 14.65 -14.88 -12.04
N GLU A 343 15.36 -15.55 -12.94
CA GLU A 343 16.77 -15.83 -12.75
C GLU A 343 17.56 -14.52 -12.60
N LYS A 344 18.51 -14.50 -11.65
CA LYS A 344 19.32 -13.31 -11.38
C LYS A 344 20.11 -12.92 -12.63
N ASN A 345 19.90 -11.70 -13.11
CA ASN A 345 20.49 -11.19 -14.33
C ASN A 345 20.90 -9.71 -14.14
N LEU A 346 22.16 -9.51 -13.73
CA LEU A 346 22.71 -8.17 -13.49
C LEU A 346 22.79 -7.32 -14.76
N PRO A 347 23.21 -7.86 -15.94
CA PRO A 347 23.20 -7.08 -17.18
C PRO A 347 21.79 -6.58 -17.55
N GLU A 348 20.78 -7.43 -17.47
CA GLU A 348 19.39 -7.03 -17.78
C GLU A 348 18.86 -6.01 -16.77
N ALA A 349 19.16 -6.19 -15.48
CA ALA A 349 18.83 -5.21 -14.46
C ALA A 349 19.45 -3.83 -14.77
N TYR A 350 20.74 -3.80 -15.08
CA TYR A 350 21.46 -2.58 -15.42
C TYR A 350 20.90 -1.92 -16.68
N TYR A 351 20.61 -2.69 -17.73
CA TYR A 351 19.97 -2.20 -18.94
C TYR A 351 18.68 -1.43 -18.65
N TRP A 352 17.77 -2.00 -17.85
CA TRP A 352 16.51 -1.31 -17.51
C TRP A 352 16.75 -0.06 -16.67
N THR A 353 17.79 -0.04 -15.82
CA THR A 353 18.14 1.21 -15.12
C THR A 353 18.61 2.33 -16.05
N LEU A 354 19.20 2.00 -17.21
CA LEU A 354 19.58 2.99 -18.21
C LEU A 354 18.36 3.49 -19.00
N VAL A 355 17.42 2.59 -19.31
CA VAL A 355 16.17 2.93 -20.03
C VAL A 355 15.29 3.86 -19.22
N VAL A 356 15.13 3.61 -17.91
CA VAL A 356 14.30 4.43 -17.00
C VAL A 356 14.69 5.91 -17.04
N ARG A 357 15.99 6.22 -17.15
CA ARG A 357 16.52 7.60 -17.18
C ARG A 357 16.05 8.43 -18.38
N LYS A 358 15.54 7.78 -19.43
CA LYS A 358 14.94 8.44 -20.60
C LYS A 358 13.44 8.70 -20.45
N THR A 359 12.83 8.28 -19.34
CA THR A 359 11.40 8.43 -19.07
C THR A 359 11.19 9.36 -17.87
N THR A 360 10.08 10.09 -17.84
CA THR A 360 9.73 10.96 -16.71
C THR A 360 9.40 10.09 -15.50
N ILE A 361 10.27 10.12 -14.48
CA ILE A 361 10.07 9.44 -13.18
C ILE A 361 10.23 10.43 -12.02
N ALA A 362 9.60 10.14 -10.88
CA ALA A 362 9.69 10.97 -9.68
C ALA A 362 11.10 10.95 -9.06
N ASP A 363 11.49 12.02 -8.35
CA ASP A 363 12.84 12.17 -7.79
C ASP A 363 13.25 11.04 -6.82
N GLU A 364 12.31 10.53 -6.03
CA GLU A 364 12.53 9.38 -5.14
C GLU A 364 12.90 8.10 -5.91
N GLN A 365 12.28 7.90 -7.07
CA GLN A 365 12.57 6.78 -7.96
C GLN A 365 13.95 6.95 -8.59
N GLN A 366 14.37 8.19 -8.90
CA GLN A 366 15.72 8.46 -9.41
C GLN A 366 16.81 8.14 -8.39
N ASN A 367 16.61 8.49 -7.12
CA ASN A 367 17.55 8.19 -6.04
C ASN A 367 17.68 6.67 -5.81
N SER A 368 16.54 5.98 -5.78
CA SER A 368 16.50 4.51 -5.67
C SER A 368 17.22 3.84 -6.84
N LEU A 369 17.09 4.38 -8.06
CA LEU A 369 17.75 3.89 -9.25
C LEU A 369 19.28 4.03 -9.20
N ARG A 370 19.78 5.19 -8.71
CA ARG A 370 21.22 5.41 -8.53
C ARG A 370 21.80 4.44 -7.49
N ALA A 371 21.09 4.23 -6.38
CA ALA A 371 21.49 3.26 -5.37
C ALA A 371 21.55 1.85 -5.97
N LEU A 372 20.52 1.45 -6.74
CA LEU A 372 20.48 0.16 -7.42
C LEU A 372 21.66 -0.01 -8.39
N GLN A 373 22.00 1.02 -9.17
CA GLN A 373 23.16 0.97 -10.07
C GLN A 373 24.48 0.84 -9.32
N GLY A 374 24.63 1.51 -8.17
CA GLY A 374 25.81 1.36 -7.31
C GLY A 374 26.00 -0.06 -6.80
N VAL A 375 24.91 -0.81 -6.59
CA VAL A 375 24.94 -2.22 -6.19
C VAL A 375 25.17 -3.15 -7.38
N ILE A 376 24.62 -2.85 -8.56
CA ILE A 376 24.74 -3.71 -9.75
C ILE A 376 26.12 -3.58 -10.42
N SER A 377 26.60 -2.35 -10.61
CA SER A 377 27.77 -2.05 -11.46
C SER A 377 29.05 -2.80 -11.05
N PRO A 378 29.37 -2.99 -9.76
CA PRO A 378 30.55 -3.76 -9.34
C PRO A 378 30.53 -5.23 -9.77
N GLY A 379 29.35 -5.79 -10.05
CA GLY A 379 29.17 -7.18 -10.47
C GLY A 379 29.18 -7.40 -11.98
N LEU A 380 29.40 -6.36 -12.78
CA LEU A 380 29.38 -6.43 -14.25
C LEU A 380 30.77 -6.38 -14.85
N LYS A 381 30.96 -7.15 -15.94
CA LYS A 381 32.15 -7.05 -16.79
C LYS A 381 32.06 -5.82 -17.69
N PRO A 382 33.20 -5.22 -18.11
CA PRO A 382 33.20 -4.06 -19.00
C PRO A 382 32.40 -4.26 -20.30
N ASP A 383 32.47 -5.44 -20.91
CA ASP A 383 31.74 -5.74 -22.15
C ASP A 383 30.22 -5.80 -21.93
N GLU A 384 29.77 -6.24 -20.76
CA GLU A 384 28.34 -6.28 -20.41
C GLU A 384 27.80 -4.86 -20.21
N ILE A 385 28.57 -3.98 -19.56
CA ILE A 385 28.22 -2.57 -19.42
C ILE A 385 28.11 -1.91 -20.80
N LEU A 386 29.09 -2.16 -21.67
CA LEU A 386 29.12 -1.60 -23.02
C LEU A 386 27.93 -2.07 -23.86
N ASP A 387 27.59 -3.36 -23.80
CA ASP A 387 26.39 -3.91 -24.46
C ASP A 387 25.11 -3.23 -23.96
N CYS A 388 24.95 -3.08 -22.64
CA CYS A 388 23.78 -2.41 -22.05
C CYS A 388 23.66 -0.95 -22.50
N LEU A 389 24.78 -0.22 -22.58
CA LEU A 389 24.83 1.15 -23.08
C LEU A 389 24.43 1.24 -24.55
N LYS A 390 24.89 0.30 -25.39
CA LYS A 390 24.52 0.23 -26.81
C LYS A 390 23.02 -0.04 -26.98
N ARG A 391 22.50 -1.06 -26.29
CA ARG A 391 21.08 -1.43 -26.32
C ARG A 391 20.18 -0.29 -25.83
N SER A 392 20.51 0.34 -24.71
CA SER A 392 19.69 1.40 -24.13
C SER A 392 19.66 2.67 -24.99
N ARG A 393 20.72 2.96 -25.76
CA ARG A 393 20.75 4.09 -26.71
C ARG A 393 19.71 3.96 -27.80
N VAL A 394 19.53 2.76 -28.36
CA VAL A 394 18.61 2.49 -29.47
C VAL A 394 17.19 2.11 -29.01
N TRP A 395 16.96 1.99 -27.70
CA TRP A 395 15.63 1.70 -27.17
C TRP A 395 14.68 2.88 -27.35
N ASN A 396 13.51 2.59 -27.91
CA ASN A 396 12.38 3.50 -28.02
C ASN A 396 11.12 2.81 -27.48
N LYS A 397 10.26 3.59 -26.84
CA LYS A 397 8.94 3.13 -26.42
C LYS A 397 8.08 2.85 -27.67
N PRO A 398 7.28 1.76 -27.70
CA PRO A 398 6.33 1.56 -28.79
C PRO A 398 5.22 2.63 -28.71
N GLU A 399 5.24 3.57 -29.66
CA GLU A 399 4.29 4.70 -29.71
C GLU A 399 2.95 4.30 -30.32
N ASP A 400 3.00 3.58 -31.44
CA ASP A 400 1.82 3.17 -32.16
C ASP A 400 1.04 2.05 -31.42
N LYS A 401 -0.25 1.96 -31.72
CA LYS A 401 -1.14 0.99 -31.06
C LYS A 401 -0.88 -0.44 -31.57
N GLU A 402 -0.52 -0.59 -32.83
CA GLU A 402 -0.37 -1.89 -33.49
C GLU A 402 0.80 -2.67 -32.90
N THR A 403 1.98 -2.05 -32.77
CA THR A 403 3.16 -2.63 -32.13
C THR A 403 2.88 -3.02 -30.68
N ARG A 404 2.14 -2.18 -29.94
CA ARG A 404 1.77 -2.51 -28.55
C ARG A 404 0.88 -3.75 -28.47
N LEU A 405 -0.11 -3.85 -29.36
CA LEU A 405 -1.00 -5.00 -29.43
C LEU A 405 -0.26 -6.26 -29.91
N GLU A 406 0.67 -6.16 -30.85
CA GLU A 406 1.55 -7.26 -31.27
C GLU A 406 2.34 -7.80 -30.07
N ILE A 407 3.02 -6.92 -29.33
CA ILE A 407 3.82 -7.31 -28.15
C ILE A 407 2.93 -8.03 -27.14
N VAL A 408 1.77 -7.48 -26.81
CA VAL A 408 0.84 -8.11 -25.87
C VAL A 408 0.35 -9.46 -26.40
N ALA A 409 -0.09 -9.53 -27.65
CA ALA A 409 -0.62 -10.75 -28.24
C ALA A 409 0.43 -11.88 -28.24
N ALA A 410 1.70 -11.56 -28.54
CA ALA A 410 2.80 -12.53 -28.48
C ALA A 410 3.00 -13.09 -27.06
N GLU A 411 2.96 -12.23 -26.03
CA GLU A 411 3.07 -12.61 -24.62
C GLU A 411 1.85 -13.39 -24.10
N TYR A 412 0.69 -13.20 -24.73
CA TYR A 412 -0.53 -13.97 -24.49
C TYR A 412 -0.60 -15.26 -25.31
N GLY A 413 0.44 -15.56 -26.10
CA GLY A 413 0.57 -16.84 -26.79
C GLY A 413 -0.01 -16.88 -28.20
N ASN A 414 -0.39 -15.74 -28.80
CA ASN A 414 -0.87 -15.72 -30.18
C ASN A 414 0.29 -16.06 -31.15
N PRO A 415 0.22 -17.17 -31.90
CA PRO A 415 1.35 -17.63 -32.72
C PRO A 415 1.73 -16.67 -33.86
N GLU A 416 0.77 -15.98 -34.47
CA GLU A 416 1.02 -15.01 -35.54
C GLU A 416 1.79 -13.79 -35.02
N ALA A 417 1.39 -13.26 -33.86
CA ALA A 417 2.07 -12.18 -33.18
C ALA A 417 3.46 -12.60 -32.70
N GLN A 418 3.64 -13.85 -32.25
CA GLN A 418 4.97 -14.39 -31.94
C GLN A 418 5.86 -14.40 -33.19
N PHE A 419 5.34 -14.84 -34.33
CA PHE A 419 6.10 -14.82 -35.58
C PHE A 419 6.47 -13.38 -36.00
N ALA A 420 5.50 -12.47 -36.02
CA ALA A 420 5.71 -11.06 -36.33
C ALA A 420 6.77 -10.43 -35.40
N ARG A 421 6.64 -10.68 -34.09
CA ARG A 421 7.57 -10.19 -33.08
C ARG A 421 8.99 -10.71 -33.28
N GLY A 422 9.11 -12.00 -33.60
CA GLY A 422 10.39 -12.64 -33.90
C GLY A 422 11.08 -11.98 -35.09
N LEU A 423 10.34 -11.64 -36.14
CA LEU A 423 10.89 -10.91 -37.29
C LEU A 423 11.28 -9.47 -36.95
N ALA A 424 10.42 -8.76 -36.19
CA ALA A 424 10.62 -7.35 -35.86
C ALA A 424 11.91 -7.10 -35.05
N ILE A 425 12.27 -8.01 -34.14
CA ILE A 425 13.42 -7.82 -33.24
C ILE A 425 14.65 -8.66 -33.61
N ARG A 426 14.63 -9.39 -34.74
CA ARG A 426 15.71 -10.33 -35.12
C ARG A 426 17.12 -9.73 -35.19
N ASN A 427 17.22 -8.44 -35.49
CA ASN A 427 18.51 -7.75 -35.57
C ASN A 427 18.89 -7.08 -34.25
N SER A 428 17.91 -6.57 -33.49
CA SER A 428 18.17 -5.81 -32.26
C SER A 428 18.26 -6.70 -31.01
N HIS A 429 17.52 -7.81 -30.98
CA HIS A 429 17.45 -8.76 -29.87
C HIS A 429 17.37 -10.20 -30.40
N PRO A 430 18.45 -10.72 -31.03
CA PRO A 430 18.38 -11.96 -31.79
C PRO A 430 18.09 -13.21 -30.94
N ILE A 431 18.50 -13.24 -29.67
CA ILE A 431 18.18 -14.35 -28.74
C ILE A 431 16.66 -14.40 -28.48
N GLU A 432 16.07 -13.26 -28.16
CA GLU A 432 14.64 -13.12 -27.89
C GLU A 432 13.81 -13.33 -29.17
N ALA A 433 14.31 -12.87 -30.31
CA ALA A 433 13.71 -13.15 -31.62
C ALA A 433 13.65 -14.65 -31.91
N LEU A 434 14.74 -15.38 -31.66
CA LEU A 434 14.78 -16.82 -31.88
C LEU A 434 13.78 -17.54 -30.97
N LYS A 435 13.63 -17.15 -29.70
CA LYS A 435 12.57 -17.66 -28.80
C LYS A 435 11.20 -17.56 -29.47
N TRP A 436 10.84 -16.38 -29.97
CA TRP A 436 9.55 -16.15 -30.61
C TRP A 436 9.35 -16.96 -31.90
N LEU A 437 10.38 -17.05 -32.73
CA LEU A 437 10.33 -17.85 -33.96
C LEU A 437 10.20 -19.36 -33.66
N LEU A 438 10.82 -19.86 -32.58
CA LEU A 438 10.67 -21.24 -32.12
C LEU A 438 9.25 -21.53 -31.61
N LEU A 439 8.64 -20.59 -30.85
CA LEU A 439 7.25 -20.70 -30.42
C LEU A 439 6.29 -20.73 -31.63
N ALA A 440 6.48 -19.84 -32.60
CA ALA A 440 5.72 -19.83 -33.84
C ALA A 440 5.92 -21.10 -34.69
N LYS A 441 7.15 -21.64 -34.72
CA LYS A 441 7.49 -22.92 -35.37
C LYS A 441 6.74 -24.09 -34.69
N LYS A 442 6.70 -24.13 -33.36
CA LYS A 442 5.93 -25.13 -32.59
C LYS A 442 4.45 -25.12 -32.94
N SER A 443 3.90 -23.93 -33.18
CA SER A 443 2.51 -23.72 -33.62
C SER A 443 2.29 -23.86 -35.13
N LYS A 444 3.31 -24.31 -35.88
CA LYS A 444 3.25 -24.54 -37.34
C LYS A 444 2.91 -23.30 -38.19
N ILE A 445 3.30 -22.11 -37.75
CA ILE A 445 3.16 -20.89 -38.55
C ILE A 445 4.01 -20.98 -39.83
N LYS A 446 3.41 -20.62 -40.96
CA LYS A 446 4.07 -20.62 -42.28
C LYS A 446 5.35 -19.77 -42.21
N ASN A 447 6.44 -20.30 -42.78
CA ASN A 447 7.78 -19.68 -42.78
C ASN A 447 8.47 -19.53 -41.42
N ALA A 448 7.83 -19.82 -40.29
CA ALA A 448 8.47 -19.70 -38.97
C ALA A 448 9.67 -20.64 -38.81
N GLY A 449 9.56 -21.88 -39.30
CA GLY A 449 10.67 -22.84 -39.32
C GLY A 449 11.89 -22.32 -40.07
N LYS A 450 11.68 -21.88 -41.32
CA LYS A 450 12.74 -21.30 -42.15
C LYS A 450 13.41 -20.10 -41.48
N SER A 451 12.62 -19.15 -40.96
CA SER A 451 13.16 -17.97 -40.28
C SER A 451 13.94 -18.31 -39.00
N ALA A 452 13.48 -19.30 -38.22
CA ALA A 452 14.18 -19.77 -37.03
C ALA A 452 15.52 -20.42 -37.39
N ASP A 453 15.53 -21.26 -38.42
CA ASP A 453 16.72 -21.96 -38.87
C ASP A 453 17.75 -20.95 -39.44
N GLU A 454 17.31 -19.96 -40.22
CA GLU A 454 18.14 -18.86 -40.74
C GLU A 454 18.75 -17.99 -39.63
N LEU A 455 18.02 -17.74 -38.53
CA LEU A 455 18.56 -16.97 -37.41
C LEU A 455 19.53 -17.81 -36.56
N THR A 456 19.27 -19.11 -36.44
CA THR A 456 20.12 -20.05 -35.70
C THR A 456 21.53 -20.10 -36.28
N THR A 457 21.68 -20.07 -37.61
CA THR A 457 23.01 -20.07 -38.27
C THR A 457 23.82 -18.80 -38.03
N LYS A 458 23.18 -17.70 -37.63
CA LYS A 458 23.83 -16.40 -37.34
C LYS A 458 24.21 -16.23 -35.87
N LEU A 459 23.77 -17.14 -35.00
CA LEU A 459 23.98 -17.07 -33.55
C LEU A 459 25.06 -18.04 -33.11
N SER A 460 25.81 -17.66 -32.08
CA SER A 460 26.73 -18.60 -31.42
C SER A 460 25.97 -19.72 -30.72
N LYS A 461 26.62 -20.87 -30.49
CA LYS A 461 26.04 -22.02 -29.78
C LYS A 461 25.46 -21.61 -28.41
N SER A 462 26.16 -20.76 -27.66
CA SER A 462 25.70 -20.26 -26.37
C SER A 462 24.41 -19.43 -26.49
N GLN A 463 24.31 -18.58 -27.51
CA GLN A 463 23.11 -17.76 -27.75
C GLN A 463 21.90 -18.60 -28.16
N VAL A 464 22.13 -19.65 -28.97
CA VAL A 464 21.07 -20.60 -29.37
C VAL A 464 20.54 -21.37 -28.17
N GLU A 465 21.42 -21.88 -27.30
CA GLU A 465 20.98 -22.59 -26.08
C GLU A 465 20.22 -21.67 -25.12
N LYS A 466 20.63 -20.40 -24.96
CA LYS A 466 19.85 -19.41 -24.21
C LYS A 466 18.45 -19.19 -24.81
N ALA A 467 18.34 -19.10 -26.14
CA ALA A 467 17.04 -18.93 -26.79
C ALA A 467 16.12 -20.15 -26.61
N LYS A 468 16.69 -21.37 -26.65
CA LYS A 468 15.94 -22.61 -26.38
C LYS A 468 15.47 -22.70 -24.94
N ASP A 469 16.30 -22.31 -23.98
CA ASP A 469 15.92 -22.25 -22.57
C ASP A 469 14.75 -21.30 -22.34
N LEU A 470 14.80 -20.10 -22.94
CA LEU A 470 13.69 -19.15 -22.92
C LEU A 470 12.41 -19.71 -23.57
N PHE A 471 12.54 -20.49 -24.65
CA PHE A 471 11.43 -21.16 -25.32
C PHE A 471 10.76 -22.20 -24.40
N GLU A 472 11.55 -23.04 -23.73
CA GLU A 472 11.02 -24.08 -22.84
C GLU A 472 10.37 -23.51 -21.58
N LYS A 473 10.93 -22.41 -21.05
CA LYS A 473 10.41 -21.72 -19.86
C LYS A 473 9.21 -20.83 -20.15
N PHE A 474 8.95 -20.48 -21.41
CA PHE A 474 7.86 -19.55 -21.75
C PHE A 474 6.49 -20.11 -21.35
N ARG A 475 5.73 -19.30 -20.60
CA ARG A 475 4.33 -19.56 -20.24
C ARG A 475 3.51 -18.33 -20.62
N PRO A 476 2.48 -18.45 -21.48
CA PRO A 476 1.70 -17.29 -21.88
C PRO A 476 0.95 -16.68 -20.68
N LEU A 477 0.83 -15.36 -20.63
CA LEU A 477 0.15 -14.65 -19.53
C LEU A 477 -1.34 -15.05 -19.38
N GLY A 478 -1.98 -15.43 -20.48
CA GLY A 478 -3.38 -15.85 -20.52
C GLY A 478 -3.70 -17.20 -19.89
N HIS A 479 -2.71 -18.02 -19.53
CA HIS A 479 -2.89 -19.36 -18.98
C HIS A 479 -2.57 -19.46 -17.48
#